data_AF-A0A2A4JXR4-F1
#
_entry.id   AF-A0A2A4JXR4-F1
#
_cell.length_a   1.000
_cell.length_b   1.000
_cell.length_c   1.000
_cell.angle_alpha   90.00
_cell.angle_beta   90.00
_cell.angle_gamma   90.00
#
_symmetry.space_group_name_H-M   'P 1'
#
loop_
_entity.id
_entity.type
_entity.pdbx_description
1 polymer ?
#
loop_
_entity_poly.entity_id
_entity_poly.type
_entity_poly.pdbx_seq_one_letter_code
_entity_poly.pdbx_strand_id
1 'polypeptide(L)'
;AYPVSDETLPNATHANLNTNEENARASPQSDENTDKNKTEKGEELTSKMKEYLVADMAKDYNNDANNMWSNFEKRCTDEAATVLGMSKGGLSHNKDPTWWTKEVKLRLKEKRDHFKLWQKTQLEDDRIKYKLAKKTAK
;
A
#
# COMPACT_ATOMS: atom_id res chain seq x y z
N ALA A 1 17.85 -44.99 -62.29
CA ALA A 1 17.01 -46.01 -61.63
C ALA A 1 16.56 -45.46 -60.29
N TYR A 2 15.28 -45.62 -59.93
CA TYR A 2 14.78 -45.40 -58.56
C TYR A 2 14.95 -46.68 -57.73
N PRO A 3 15.10 -46.56 -56.40
CA PRO A 3 13.99 -46.62 -55.42
C PRO A 3 13.87 -45.31 -54.58
N VAL A 4 12.82 -44.93 -53.83
CA VAL A 4 11.44 -45.45 -53.58
C VAL A 4 11.36 -46.82 -52.87
N SER A 5 10.97 -46.94 -51.59
CA SER A 5 9.98 -46.17 -50.79
C SER A 5 10.36 -46.01 -49.30
N ASP A 6 9.51 -45.28 -48.55
CA ASP A 6 9.19 -45.43 -47.11
C ASP A 6 10.28 -45.19 -46.03
N GLU A 7 9.97 -44.64 -44.85
CA GLU A 7 8.66 -44.29 -44.27
C GLU A 7 8.72 -43.05 -43.35
N THR A 8 7.67 -42.23 -43.43
CA THR A 8 7.12 -41.29 -42.42
C THR A 8 8.02 -40.60 -41.38
N LEU A 9 8.12 -39.27 -41.52
CA LEU A 9 8.16 -38.34 -40.38
C LEU A 9 6.93 -38.58 -39.46
N PRO A 10 7.06 -38.60 -38.12
CA PRO A 10 5.91 -38.47 -37.25
C PRO A 10 5.32 -37.07 -37.37
N ASN A 11 4.20 -37.01 -38.07
CA ASN A 11 3.35 -35.85 -38.28
C ASN A 11 2.96 -35.15 -36.97
N ALA A 12 2.75 -33.82 -37.04
CA ALA A 12 2.12 -33.09 -35.96
C ALA A 12 0.65 -33.51 -35.84
N THR A 13 0.22 -33.93 -34.64
CA THR A 13 -1.19 -33.99 -34.27
C THR A 13 -1.39 -33.37 -32.91
N HIS A 14 -2.31 -32.41 -32.84
CA HIS A 14 -2.72 -31.74 -31.61
C HIS A 14 -3.37 -32.73 -30.65
N ALA A 15 -2.82 -32.87 -29.45
CA ALA A 15 -3.53 -33.37 -28.27
C ALA A 15 -3.63 -32.24 -27.25
N ASN A 16 -4.55 -31.30 -27.49
CA ASN A 16 -4.89 -30.26 -26.54
C ASN A 16 -5.73 -30.87 -25.39
N LEU A 17 -5.04 -31.56 -24.46
CA LEU A 17 -5.67 -32.03 -23.24
C LEU A 17 -5.76 -30.88 -22.24
N ASN A 18 -6.88 -30.17 -22.39
CA ASN A 18 -7.44 -29.21 -21.47
C ASN A 18 -7.49 -29.75 -20.03
N THR A 19 -6.45 -29.52 -19.24
CA THR A 19 -6.52 -29.58 -17.78
C THR A 19 -6.97 -28.22 -17.26
N ASN A 20 -8.26 -27.95 -17.44
CA ASN A 20 -8.99 -27.04 -16.55
C ASN A 20 -9.05 -27.69 -15.16
N GLU A 21 -7.93 -27.71 -14.44
CA GLU A 21 -8.00 -27.56 -13.00
C GLU A 21 -8.51 -26.15 -12.75
N GLU A 22 -9.84 -26.07 -12.68
CA GLU A 22 -10.59 -24.94 -12.18
C GLU A 22 -10.22 -24.77 -10.71
N ASN A 23 -9.02 -24.23 -10.49
CA ASN A 23 -8.56 -23.77 -9.19
C ASN A 23 -9.48 -22.62 -8.81
N ALA A 24 -10.58 -22.99 -8.15
CA ALA A 24 -11.58 -22.11 -7.63
C ALA A 24 -10.89 -21.18 -6.63
N ARG A 25 -10.33 -20.09 -7.17
CA ARG A 25 -9.86 -18.94 -6.43
C ARG A 25 -11.09 -18.45 -5.71
N ALA A 26 -11.24 -18.89 -4.46
CA ALA A 26 -12.29 -18.45 -3.58
C ALA A 26 -12.34 -16.93 -3.70
N SER A 27 -13.47 -16.43 -4.18
CA SER A 27 -13.77 -15.00 -4.11
C SER A 27 -13.43 -14.55 -2.71
N PRO A 28 -12.77 -13.39 -2.51
CA PRO A 28 -12.57 -12.87 -1.17
C PRO A 28 -13.96 -12.75 -0.57
N GLN A 29 -14.32 -13.65 0.35
CA GLN A 29 -15.49 -13.46 1.18
C GLN A 29 -15.11 -12.27 2.03
N SER A 30 -15.64 -11.11 1.68
CA SER A 30 -15.68 -9.97 2.58
C SER A 30 -16.35 -10.46 3.85
N ASP A 31 -15.58 -10.62 4.92
CA ASP A 31 -16.10 -11.03 6.21
C ASP A 31 -17.19 -10.03 6.61
N GLU A 32 -18.47 -10.40 6.44
CA GLU A 32 -19.63 -9.52 6.70
C GLU A 32 -19.55 -8.86 8.08
N ASN A 33 -18.89 -9.52 9.02
CA ASN A 33 -18.68 -9.08 10.38
C ASN A 33 -17.74 -7.86 10.49
N THR A 34 -16.78 -7.72 9.56
CA THR A 34 -15.85 -6.59 9.52
C THR A 34 -16.49 -5.32 8.95
N ASP A 35 -17.34 -5.44 7.93
CA ASP A 35 -18.07 -4.29 7.36
C ASP A 35 -19.19 -3.79 8.29
N LYS A 36 -19.86 -4.68 9.03
CA LYS A 36 -20.84 -4.31 10.08
C LYS A 36 -20.17 -3.50 11.21
N ASN A 37 -19.10 -4.04 11.81
CA ASN A 37 -18.30 -3.34 12.84
C ASN A 37 -17.75 -1.97 12.37
N LYS A 38 -17.39 -1.85 11.09
CA LYS A 38 -16.89 -0.59 10.50
C LYS A 38 -18.02 0.46 10.35
N THR A 39 -19.21 0.00 9.98
CA THR A 39 -20.41 0.85 9.83
C THR A 39 -20.88 1.36 11.19
N GLU A 40 -21.03 0.46 12.17
CA GLU A 40 -21.43 0.76 13.55
C GLU A 40 -20.53 1.83 14.20
N LYS A 41 -19.20 1.72 14.06
CA LYS A 41 -18.25 2.72 14.57
C LYS A 41 -18.33 4.08 13.85
N GLY A 42 -18.64 4.09 12.56
CA GLY A 42 -18.89 5.33 11.82
C GLY A 42 -20.16 6.04 12.29
N GLU A 43 -21.20 5.28 12.59
CA GLU A 43 -22.47 5.77 13.13
C GLU A 43 -22.32 6.28 14.58
N GLU A 44 -21.56 5.58 15.42
CA GLU A 44 -21.21 6.02 16.79
C GLU A 44 -20.50 7.38 16.76
N LEU A 45 -19.43 7.49 15.94
CA LEU A 45 -18.67 8.74 15.80
C LEU A 45 -19.55 9.90 15.32
N THR A 46 -20.41 9.65 14.34
CA THR A 46 -21.35 10.64 13.80
C THR A 46 -22.36 11.08 14.86
N SER A 47 -22.80 10.17 15.73
CA SER A 47 -23.76 10.46 16.81
C SER A 47 -23.14 11.35 17.89
N LYS A 48 -21.92 11.05 18.34
CA LYS A 48 -21.18 11.89 19.29
C LYS A 48 -20.91 13.29 18.75
N MET A 49 -20.60 13.42 17.46
CA MET A 49 -20.39 14.74 16.85
C MET A 49 -21.68 15.56 16.75
N LYS A 50 -22.83 14.92 16.45
CA LYS A 50 -24.14 15.59 16.49
C LYS A 50 -24.49 16.07 17.90
N GLU A 51 -24.22 15.26 18.92
CA GLU A 51 -24.42 15.63 20.32
C GLU A 51 -23.57 16.85 20.69
N TYR A 52 -22.26 16.83 20.40
CA TYR A 52 -21.35 17.94 20.68
C TYR A 52 -21.77 19.27 20.01
N LEU A 53 -22.20 19.22 18.74
CA LEU A 53 -22.67 20.39 18.01
C LEU A 53 -23.91 21.03 18.65
N VAL A 54 -24.85 20.21 19.15
CA VAL A 54 -26.09 20.69 19.79
C VAL A 54 -25.85 21.10 21.25
N ALA A 55 -24.99 20.37 21.97
CA ALA A 55 -24.81 20.55 23.41
C ALA A 55 -23.82 21.68 23.75
N ASP A 56 -22.67 21.75 23.08
CA ASP A 56 -21.56 22.62 23.50
C ASP A 56 -21.38 23.78 22.53
N MET A 57 -21.30 23.50 21.22
CA MET A 57 -21.02 24.51 20.20
C MET A 57 -22.14 25.56 20.09
N ALA A 58 -23.40 25.15 20.34
CA ALA A 58 -24.55 26.04 20.32
C ALA A 58 -24.65 27.00 21.52
N LYS A 59 -23.86 26.80 22.60
CA LYS A 59 -23.91 27.63 23.81
C LYS A 59 -22.85 28.74 23.86
N ASP A 60 -21.81 28.63 23.02
CA ASP A 60 -20.61 29.45 23.11
C ASP A 60 -20.69 30.72 22.23
N TYR A 61 -21.74 31.52 22.46
CA TYR A 61 -22.10 32.72 21.67
C TYR A 61 -21.07 33.86 21.67
N ASN A 62 -19.99 33.74 22.44
CA ASN A 62 -19.02 34.80 22.68
C ASN A 62 -17.62 34.47 22.13
N ASN A 63 -17.48 33.35 21.43
CA ASN A 63 -16.20 32.82 20.97
C ASN A 63 -15.95 33.19 19.50
N ASP A 64 -14.69 33.48 19.15
CA ASP A 64 -14.34 33.80 17.76
C ASP A 64 -14.57 32.57 16.85
N ALA A 65 -15.01 32.81 15.61
CA ALA A 65 -15.33 31.76 14.67
C ALA A 65 -14.14 30.82 14.42
N ASN A 66 -12.90 31.33 14.39
CA ASN A 66 -11.72 30.49 14.23
C ASN A 66 -11.54 29.56 15.44
N ASN A 67 -11.75 30.06 16.67
CA ASN A 67 -11.65 29.24 17.89
C ASN A 67 -12.74 28.17 17.93
N MET A 68 -13.98 28.51 17.53
CA MET A 68 -15.06 27.52 17.41
C MET A 68 -14.67 26.39 16.43
N TRP A 69 -14.17 26.73 15.24
CA TRP A 69 -13.74 25.73 14.26
C TRP A 69 -12.54 24.89 14.73
N SER A 70 -11.53 25.50 15.37
CA SER A 70 -10.40 24.75 15.94
C SER A 70 -10.81 23.81 17.08
N ASN A 71 -11.76 24.21 17.93
CA ASN A 71 -12.29 23.35 18.98
C ASN A 71 -13.09 22.18 18.40
N PHE A 72 -13.88 22.41 17.35
CA PHE A 72 -14.60 21.35 16.64
C PHE A 72 -13.65 20.38 15.91
N GLU A 73 -12.63 20.87 15.20
CA GLU A 73 -11.60 20.07 14.55
C GLU A 73 -10.89 19.16 15.57
N LYS A 74 -10.48 19.74 16.70
CA LYS A 74 -9.86 18.99 17.80
C LYS A 74 -10.81 17.92 18.35
N ARG A 75 -12.06 18.27 18.64
CA ARG A 75 -13.06 17.30 19.13
C ARG A 75 -13.28 16.15 18.14
N CYS A 76 -13.33 16.44 16.85
CA CYS A 76 -13.48 15.44 15.80
C CYS A 76 -12.28 14.49 15.73
N THR A 77 -11.06 15.02 15.84
CA THR A 77 -9.83 14.21 15.79
C THR A 77 -9.66 13.36 17.06
N ASP A 78 -9.97 13.90 18.24
CA ASP A 78 -9.94 13.17 19.52
C ASP A 78 -10.97 12.01 19.57
N GLU A 79 -12.23 12.25 19.15
CA GLU A 79 -13.24 11.19 19.09
C GLU A 79 -12.97 10.18 17.97
N ALA A 80 -12.48 10.61 16.81
CA ALA A 80 -12.09 9.68 15.74
C ALA A 80 -10.93 8.78 16.20
N ALA A 81 -9.94 9.33 16.90
CA ALA A 81 -8.85 8.53 17.49
C ALA A 81 -9.35 7.55 18.55
N THR A 82 -10.42 7.88 19.27
CA THR A 82 -11.04 7.02 20.29
C THR A 82 -11.89 5.89 19.69
N VAL A 83 -12.77 6.21 18.73
CA VAL A 83 -13.74 5.27 18.15
C VAL A 83 -13.14 4.42 17.03
N LEU A 84 -12.40 5.04 16.11
CA LEU A 84 -11.79 4.38 14.95
C LEU A 84 -10.37 3.86 15.24
N GLY A 85 -9.72 4.41 16.26
CA GLY A 85 -8.32 4.14 16.59
C GLY A 85 -7.35 4.97 15.72
N MET A 86 -6.14 5.19 16.24
CA MET A 86 -5.06 5.80 15.46
C MET A 86 -4.34 4.74 14.63
N SER A 87 -4.22 4.97 13.32
CA SER A 87 -3.32 4.16 12.49
C SER A 87 -1.86 4.42 12.93
N LYS A 88 -1.12 3.34 13.18
CA LYS A 88 0.35 3.42 13.16
C LYS A 88 0.72 3.77 11.72
N GLY A 89 1.17 5.00 11.50
CA GLY A 89 1.51 5.52 10.17
C GLY A 89 2.56 4.66 9.45
N GLY A 90 2.82 5.00 8.17
CA GLY A 90 3.64 4.19 7.27
C GLY A 90 4.87 3.59 7.95
N LEU A 91 4.92 2.25 8.05
CA LEU A 91 5.95 1.53 8.79
C LEU A 91 7.32 2.07 8.41
N SER A 92 8.09 2.53 9.40
CA SER A 92 9.46 2.96 9.16
C SER A 92 10.22 1.78 8.56
N HIS A 93 10.69 1.93 7.31
CA HIS A 93 11.28 0.86 6.53
C HIS A 93 12.72 0.48 6.99
N ASN A 94 13.00 0.61 8.29
CA ASN A 94 14.15 0.03 8.97
C ASN A 94 13.95 -1.47 9.26
N LYS A 95 13.16 -2.16 8.42
CA LYS A 95 13.23 -3.62 8.29
C LYS A 95 14.52 -3.95 7.53
N ASP A 96 15.66 -3.91 8.22
CA ASP A 96 16.91 -4.44 7.67
C ASP A 96 16.73 -5.96 7.46
N PRO A 97 16.64 -6.46 6.21
CA PRO A 97 16.21 -7.84 6.01
C PRO A 97 17.36 -8.76 6.38
N THR A 98 17.18 -9.55 7.44
CA THR A 98 18.20 -10.43 8.03
C THR A 98 18.71 -11.51 7.06
N TRP A 99 17.95 -11.80 6.00
CA TRP A 99 18.26 -12.78 4.96
C TRP A 99 19.14 -12.24 3.82
N TRP A 100 19.42 -10.93 3.74
CA TRP A 100 20.41 -10.40 2.79
C TRP A 100 21.82 -10.46 3.34
N THR A 101 22.79 -10.78 2.47
CA THR A 101 24.22 -10.69 2.79
C THR A 101 24.65 -9.24 3.05
N LYS A 102 25.74 -9.05 3.81
CA LYS A 102 26.29 -7.72 4.13
C LYS A 102 26.59 -6.89 2.87
N GLU A 103 27.03 -7.55 1.79
CA GLU A 103 27.29 -6.89 0.51
C GLU A 103 26.00 -6.35 -0.12
N VAL A 104 24.94 -7.16 -0.25
CA VAL A 104 23.68 -6.69 -0.87
C VAL A 104 23.08 -5.53 -0.07
N LYS A 105 23.17 -5.57 1.26
CA LYS A 105 22.80 -4.44 2.13
C LYS A 105 23.62 -3.17 1.84
N LEU A 106 24.93 -3.30 1.61
CA LEU A 106 25.80 -2.18 1.25
C LEU A 106 25.42 -1.59 -0.11
N ARG A 107 25.29 -2.41 -1.17
CA ARG A 107 24.89 -1.94 -2.52
C ARG A 107 23.52 -1.24 -2.50
N LEU A 108 22.55 -1.78 -1.76
CA LEU A 108 21.22 -1.18 -1.59
C LEU A 108 21.27 0.15 -0.81
N LYS A 109 22.14 0.25 0.20
CA LYS A 109 22.38 1.50 0.94
C LYS A 109 22.98 2.57 0.02
N GLU A 110 24.05 2.24 -0.71
CA GLU A 110 24.71 3.16 -1.67
C GLU A 110 23.73 3.67 -2.73
N LYS A 111 22.96 2.78 -3.37
CA LYS A 111 21.90 3.13 -4.31
C LYS A 111 20.89 4.12 -3.72
N ARG A 112 20.42 3.86 -2.49
CA ARG A 112 19.44 4.72 -1.79
C ARG A 112 20.03 6.08 -1.43
N ASP A 113 21.28 6.10 -0.99
CA ASP A 113 21.92 7.32 -0.52
C ASP A 113 22.29 8.22 -1.73
N HIS A 114 22.72 7.66 -2.87
CA HIS A 114 22.80 8.39 -4.15
C HIS A 114 21.44 8.87 -4.68
N PHE A 115 20.38 8.08 -4.56
CA PHE A 115 19.03 8.52 -4.93
C PHE A 115 18.56 9.71 -4.09
N LYS A 116 18.78 9.67 -2.77
CA LYS A 116 18.47 10.79 -1.86
C LYS A 116 19.31 12.03 -2.15
N LEU A 117 20.57 11.86 -2.53
CA LEU A 117 21.42 12.98 -2.95
C LEU A 117 20.86 13.62 -4.23
N TRP A 118 20.61 12.83 -5.26
CA TRP A 118 20.03 13.31 -6.53
C TRP A 118 18.65 13.98 -6.33
N GLN A 119 17.78 13.46 -5.44
CA GLN A 119 16.51 14.13 -5.13
C GLN A 119 16.68 15.53 -4.53
N LYS A 120 17.79 15.78 -3.80
CA LYS A 120 18.08 17.08 -3.18
C LYS A 120 18.79 18.04 -4.13
N THR A 121 19.78 17.54 -4.88
CA THR A 121 20.63 18.38 -5.75
C THR A 121 20.03 18.58 -7.15
N GLN A 122 19.26 17.60 -7.64
CA GLN A 122 18.71 17.50 -8.99
C GLN A 122 19.74 17.57 -10.13
N LEU A 123 21.04 17.47 -9.83
CA LEU A 123 22.13 17.51 -10.80
C LEU A 123 22.23 16.21 -11.62
N GLU A 124 22.60 16.32 -12.90
CA GLU A 124 22.78 15.14 -13.76
C GLU A 124 23.95 14.26 -13.31
N ASP A 125 25.01 14.83 -12.72
CA ASP A 125 26.14 14.05 -12.17
C ASP A 125 25.68 13.09 -11.07
N ASP A 126 24.81 13.54 -10.16
CA ASP A 126 24.26 12.69 -9.10
C ASP A 126 23.24 11.69 -9.67
N ARG A 127 22.54 12.05 -10.75
CA ARG A 127 21.69 11.12 -11.52
C ARG A 127 22.52 10.03 -12.21
N ILE A 128 23.72 10.34 -12.71
CA ILE A 128 24.66 9.37 -13.29
C ILE A 128 25.19 8.43 -12.21
N LYS A 129 25.64 8.96 -11.06
CA LYS A 129 26.06 8.15 -9.89
C LYS A 129 24.93 7.22 -9.42
N TYR A 130 23.70 7.72 -9.30
CA TYR A 130 22.52 6.91 -8.99
C TYR A 130 22.24 5.84 -10.06
N LYS A 131 22.29 6.17 -11.36
CA LYS A 131 22.13 5.19 -12.46
C LYS A 131 23.17 4.07 -12.37
N LEU A 132 24.42 4.38 -12.01
CA LEU A 132 25.49 3.40 -11.84
C LEU A 132 25.25 2.52 -10.59
N ALA A 133 24.99 3.11 -9.43
CA ALA A 133 24.64 2.37 -8.21
C ALA A 133 23.35 1.54 -8.33
N LYS A 134 22.41 1.96 -9.19
CA LYS A 134 21.21 1.19 -9.54
C LYS A 134 21.52 -0.04 -10.40
N LYS A 135 22.58 0.00 -11.22
CA LYS A 135 23.03 -1.16 -12.01
C LYS A 135 23.79 -2.17 -11.14
N THR A 136 24.59 -1.71 -10.18
CA THR A 136 25.38 -2.59 -9.28
C THR A 136 24.58 -3.20 -8.13
N ALA A 137 23.35 -2.73 -7.89
CA ALA A 137 22.39 -3.25 -6.92
C ALA A 137 21.19 -3.95 -7.59
N LYS A 138 21.39 -4.49 -8.80
CA LYS A 138 20.51 -5.41 -9.51
C LYS A 138 21.15 -6.79 -9.52
#